data_AF-A0A820IHV4-F1
#
_entry.id   AF-A0A820IHV4-F1
#
_cell.length_a   1.000
_cell.length_b   1.000
_cell.length_c   1.000
_cell.angle_alpha   90.00
_cell.angle_beta   90.00
_cell.angle_gamma   90.00
#
_symmetry.space_group_name_H-M   'P 1'
#
loop_
_entity.id
_entity.type
_entity.pdbx_description
1 polymer ?
#
loop_
_entity_poly.entity_id
_entity_poly.type
_entity_poly.pdbx_seq_one_letter_code
_entity_poly.pdbx_strand_id
1 'polypeptide(L)'
;CDNLVQYYIPAGDGTKITNVDIDVMKKMKWYSFDQYKNKAFNIWCVTLPTDKLKWLDGVCNCPAFFKKFMCKHVVGLSIRLNYCKPPPAAKNIPIGEKRRRGRPTKSKKALLVQ
;
A
#
# COMPACT_ATOMS: atom_id res chain seq x y z
N CYS A 1 16.86 1.52 -18.39
CA CYS A 1 15.84 0.47 -18.17
C CYS A 1 15.54 0.46 -16.69
N ASP A 2 14.45 1.10 -16.29
CA ASP A 2 14.16 1.35 -14.87
C ASP A 2 14.03 0.02 -14.11
N ASN A 3 14.90 -0.18 -13.12
CA ASN A 3 14.81 -1.34 -12.25
C ASN A 3 13.52 -1.19 -11.42
N LEU A 4 12.59 -2.11 -11.63
CA LEU A 4 11.30 -2.16 -10.94
C LEU A 4 11.30 -3.34 -9.96
N VAL A 5 10.88 -3.09 -8.72
CA VAL A 5 10.78 -4.09 -7.66
C VAL A 5 9.31 -4.41 -7.41
N GLN A 6 8.96 -5.69 -7.45
CA GLN A 6 7.60 -6.16 -7.21
C GLN A 6 7.43 -6.68 -5.79
N TYR A 7 6.32 -6.29 -5.16
CA TYR A 7 5.91 -6.71 -3.83
C TYR A 7 4.50 -7.30 -3.88
N TYR A 8 4.28 -8.36 -3.09
CA TYR A 8 3.01 -9.09 -3.06
C TYR A 8 2.37 -8.97 -1.68
N ILE A 9 1.09 -8.59 -1.63
CA ILE A 9 0.33 -8.37 -0.41
C ILE A 9 -0.99 -9.15 -0.52
N PRO A 10 -1.40 -9.93 0.50
CA PRO A 10 -2.66 -10.68 0.42
C PRO A 10 -3.84 -9.72 0.43
N ALA A 11 -4.89 -10.05 -0.33
CA ALA A 11 -6.15 -9.34 -0.24
C ALA A 11 -7.02 -9.94 0.88
N GLY A 12 -7.52 -9.08 1.77
CA GLY A 12 -8.38 -9.48 2.90
C GLY A 12 -7.58 -9.87 4.14
N ASP A 13 -8.19 -10.71 5.00
CA ASP A 13 -7.63 -11.12 6.31
C ASP A 13 -6.67 -12.32 6.21
N GLY A 14 -6.40 -12.79 4.99
CA GLY A 14 -5.44 -13.88 4.75
C GLY A 14 -4.02 -13.47 5.13
N THR A 15 -3.35 -14.30 5.93
CA THR A 15 -2.07 -13.93 6.57
C THR A 15 -0.84 -14.36 5.80
N LYS A 16 -0.94 -15.28 4.82
CA LYS A 16 0.24 -15.85 4.14
C LYS A 16 0.01 -16.02 2.64
N ILE A 17 0.96 -15.50 1.86
CA ILE A 17 1.13 -15.80 0.44
C ILE A 17 2.34 -16.72 0.32
N THR A 18 2.20 -17.83 -0.40
CA THR A 18 3.33 -18.71 -0.71
C THR A 18 3.98 -18.33 -2.03
N ASN A 19 5.24 -18.73 -2.23
CA ASN A 19 5.92 -18.54 -3.52
C ASN A 19 5.18 -19.25 -4.67
N VAL A 20 4.50 -20.35 -4.37
CA VAL A 20 3.67 -21.09 -5.33
C VAL A 20 2.50 -20.22 -5.81
N ASP A 21 1.83 -19.51 -4.90
CA ASP A 21 0.71 -18.62 -5.26
C ASP A 21 1.17 -17.47 -6.18
N ILE A 22 2.37 -16.95 -5.94
CA ILE A 22 2.99 -15.89 -6.76
C ILE A 22 3.31 -16.43 -8.17
N ASP A 23 3.89 -17.63 -8.25
CA ASP A 23 4.23 -18.24 -9.54
C ASP A 23 2.99 -18.62 -10.35
N VAL A 24 1.95 -19.14 -9.69
CA VAL A 24 0.65 -19.38 -10.31
C VAL A 24 0.10 -18.07 -10.86
N MET A 25 0.10 -16.99 -10.07
CA MET A 25 -0.41 -15.69 -10.50
C MET A 25 0.33 -15.13 -11.71
N LYS A 26 1.67 -15.24 -11.76
CA LYS A 26 2.49 -14.78 -12.90
C LYS A 26 2.23 -15.55 -14.19
N LYS A 27 2.01 -16.87 -14.09
CA LYS A 27 1.84 -17.75 -15.25
C LYS A 27 0.37 -17.90 -15.68
N MET A 28 -0.56 -17.39 -14.89
CA MET A 28 -1.98 -17.61 -15.10
C MET A 28 -2.46 -16.94 -16.38
N LYS A 29 -3.13 -17.73 -17.23
CA LYS A 29 -3.94 -17.23 -18.34
C LYS A 29 -5.41 -17.32 -17.95
N TRP A 30 -6.17 -16.31 -18.38
CA TRP A 30 -7.60 -16.22 -18.10
C TRP A 30 -8.36 -16.79 -19.30
N TYR A 31 -9.19 -17.80 -19.05
CA TYR A 31 -10.04 -18.42 -20.08
C TYR A 31 -11.51 -18.05 -19.91
N SER A 32 -11.89 -17.48 -18.76
CA SER A 32 -13.22 -16.91 -18.52
C SER A 32 -13.17 -15.68 -17.60
N PHE A 33 -14.20 -14.84 -17.70
CA PHE A 33 -14.32 -13.66 -16.85
C PHE A 33 -14.48 -14.02 -15.36
N ASP A 34 -15.22 -15.08 -15.04
CA ASP A 34 -15.41 -15.53 -13.65
C ASP A 34 -14.09 -16.00 -13.03
N GLN A 35 -13.25 -16.68 -13.83
CA GLN A 35 -11.92 -17.08 -13.39
C GLN A 35 -11.05 -15.85 -13.07
N TYR A 36 -11.10 -14.83 -13.93
CA TYR A 36 -10.42 -13.56 -13.70
C TYR A 36 -10.93 -12.88 -12.42
N LYS A 37 -12.25 -12.70 -12.29
CA LYS A 37 -12.89 -12.01 -11.17
C LYS A 37 -12.52 -12.62 -9.81
N ASN A 38 -12.47 -13.95 -9.74
CA ASN A 38 -12.21 -14.68 -8.49
C ASN A 38 -10.73 -14.73 -8.09
N LYS A 39 -9.79 -14.49 -9.02
CA LYS A 39 -8.36 -14.69 -8.75
C LYS A 39 -7.52 -13.43 -8.89
N ALA A 40 -7.88 -12.51 -9.79
CA ALA A 40 -7.10 -11.30 -10.06
C ALA A 40 -6.99 -10.36 -8.84
N PHE A 41 -7.98 -10.41 -7.94
CA PHE A 41 -8.05 -9.56 -6.76
C PHE A 41 -7.68 -10.26 -5.45
N ASN A 42 -7.15 -11.50 -5.50
CA ASN A 42 -6.74 -12.23 -4.29
C ASN A 42 -5.37 -11.78 -3.76
N ILE A 43 -4.51 -11.28 -4.65
CA ILE A 43 -3.16 -10.83 -4.31
C ILE A 43 -2.96 -9.45 -4.92
N TRP A 44 -2.61 -8.49 -4.07
CA TRP A 44 -2.16 -7.19 -4.52
C TRP A 44 -0.69 -7.25 -4.93
N CYS A 45 -0.43 -6.98 -6.21
CA CYS A 45 0.91 -6.75 -6.73
C CYS A 45 1.17 -5.25 -6.74
N VAL A 46 2.26 -4.83 -6.07
CA VAL A 46 2.73 -3.46 -6.02
C VAL A 46 4.11 -3.40 -6.66
N THR A 47 4.25 -2.63 -7.72
CA THR A 47 5.52 -2.39 -8.39
C THR A 47 6.04 -1.01 -7.99
N LEU A 48 7.23 -0.95 -7.40
CA LEU A 48 7.90 0.30 -7.04
C LEU A 48 9.18 0.46 -7.87
N PRO A 49 9.54 1.68 -8.28
CA PRO A 49 10.87 1.94 -8.85
C PRO A 49 11.95 1.76 -7.79
N THR A 50 13.14 1.31 -8.22
CA THR A 50 14.33 1.22 -7.35
C THR A 50 14.76 2.60 -6.84
N ASP A 51 14.52 3.65 -7.63
CA ASP A 51 14.72 5.03 -7.24
C ASP A 51 13.76 5.42 -6.11
N LYS A 52 14.28 5.46 -4.88
CA LYS A 52 13.48 5.77 -3.67
C LYS A 52 12.74 7.10 -3.76
N LEU A 53 13.30 8.09 -4.45
CA LEU A 53 12.70 9.41 -4.62
C LEU A 53 11.46 9.39 -5.52
N LYS A 54 11.37 8.44 -6.46
CA LYS A 54 10.28 8.28 -7.43
C LYS A 54 9.21 7.30 -6.98
N TRP A 55 9.11 7.01 -5.68
CA TRP A 55 8.15 6.04 -5.14
C TRP A 55 6.68 6.35 -5.53
N LEU A 56 6.36 7.61 -5.85
CA LEU A 56 5.06 8.07 -6.34
C LEU A 56 4.66 7.44 -7.67
N ASP A 57 5.63 7.06 -8.50
CA ASP A 57 5.41 6.39 -9.80
C ASP A 57 5.10 4.90 -9.63
N GLY A 58 4.94 4.43 -8.38
CA GLY A 58 4.57 3.07 -8.05
C GLY A 58 3.18 2.67 -8.58
N VAL A 59 3.07 1.44 -9.08
CA VAL A 59 1.85 0.89 -9.67
C VAL A 59 1.28 -0.21 -8.80
N CYS A 60 -0.05 -0.32 -8.71
CA CYS A 60 -0.71 -1.41 -8.00
C CYS A 60 -1.92 -1.95 -8.77
N ASN A 61 -2.16 -3.26 -8.70
CA ASN A 61 -3.32 -3.91 -9.34
C ASN A 61 -4.64 -3.82 -8.53
N CYS A 62 -4.70 -2.99 -7.47
CA CYS A 62 -5.91 -2.88 -6.66
C CYS A 62 -6.96 -1.93 -7.27
N PRO A 63 -8.26 -2.13 -7.02
CA PRO A 63 -9.33 -1.30 -7.57
C PRO A 63 -9.19 0.20 -7.24
N ALA A 64 -8.69 0.52 -6.04
CA ALA A 64 -8.45 1.90 -5.64
C ALA A 64 -7.39 2.58 -6.52
N PHE A 65 -6.35 1.86 -6.92
CA PHE A 65 -5.33 2.35 -7.83
C PHE A 65 -5.90 2.56 -9.23
N PHE A 66 -6.62 1.57 -9.78
CA PHE A 66 -7.22 1.74 -11.12
C PHE A 66 -8.16 2.95 -11.21
N LYS A 67 -8.83 3.33 -10.12
CA LYS A 67 -9.72 4.50 -10.09
C LYS A 67 -9.00 5.83 -9.93
N LYS A 68 -7.90 5.89 -9.18
CA LYS A 68 -7.29 7.15 -8.72
C LYS A 68 -5.81 7.30 -9.10
N PHE A 69 -5.22 6.29 -9.72
CA PHE A 69 -3.78 6.10 -9.89
C PHE A 69 -2.99 6.20 -8.58
N MET A 70 -3.65 6.00 -7.45
CA MET A 70 -3.03 6.01 -6.14
C MET A 70 -3.82 5.18 -5.12
N CYS A 71 -3.12 4.42 -4.28
CA CYS A 71 -3.75 3.55 -3.29
C CYS A 71 -2.95 3.46 -1.99
N LYS A 72 -3.61 2.95 -0.94
CA LYS A 72 -3.00 2.72 0.38
C LYS A 72 -1.83 1.72 0.33
N HIS A 73 -1.80 0.80 -0.64
CA HIS A 73 -0.75 -0.21 -0.74
C HIS A 73 0.57 0.41 -1.19
N VAL A 74 0.57 1.27 -2.22
CA VAL A 74 1.77 2.01 -2.65
C VAL A 74 2.27 2.89 -1.51
N VAL A 75 1.41 3.76 -0.96
CA VAL A 75 1.79 4.69 0.12
C VAL A 75 2.28 3.94 1.37
N GLY A 76 1.54 2.93 1.82
CA GLY A 76 1.90 2.15 3.01
C GLY A 76 3.21 1.41 2.86
N LEU A 77 3.45 0.82 1.69
CA LEU A 77 4.70 0.12 1.39
C LEU A 77 5.88 1.09 1.31
N SER A 78 5.71 2.25 0.68
CA SER A 78 6.73 3.31 0.62
C SER A 78 7.08 3.87 2.00
N ILE A 79 6.12 3.97 2.92
CA ILE A 79 6.38 4.32 4.33
C ILE A 79 7.16 3.19 5.02
N ARG A 80 6.74 1.93 4.86
CA ARG A 80 7.38 0.76 5.49
C ARG A 80 8.83 0.58 5.04
N LEU A 81 9.13 0.89 3.78
CA LEU A 81 10.47 0.83 3.19
C LEU A 81 11.30 2.11 3.42
N ASN A 82 10.77 3.09 4.16
CA ASN A 82 11.39 4.40 4.40
C ASN A 82 11.70 5.20 3.11
N TYR A 83 10.94 5.02 2.04
CA TYR A 83 11.07 5.82 0.80
C TYR A 83 10.40 7.18 0.93
N CYS A 84 9.39 7.29 1.79
CA CYS A 84 8.72 8.54 2.10
C CYS A 84 8.57 8.73 3.61
N LYS A 85 8.61 9.99 4.04
CA LYS A 85 8.34 10.36 5.44
C LYS A 85 6.88 10.78 5.55
N PRO A 86 6.05 10.08 6.33
CA PRO A 86 4.68 10.51 6.55
C PRO A 86 4.67 11.87 7.26
N PRO A 87 3.72 12.76 6.92
CA PRO A 87 3.66 14.09 7.51
C PRO A 87 3.48 14.00 9.03
N PRO A 88 4.04 14.94 9.83
CA PRO A 88 3.94 14.91 11.29
C PRO A 88 2.50 14.83 11.79
N ALA A 89 1.56 15.48 11.09
CA ALA A 89 0.13 15.43 11.41
C ALA A 89 -0.45 14.00 11.41
N ALA A 90 0.11 13.08 10.61
CA ALA A 90 -0.31 11.68 10.57
C ALA A 90 0.23 10.85 11.74
N LYS A 91 1.29 11.31 12.43
CA LYS A 91 1.91 10.63 13.57
C LYS A 91 1.25 10.95 14.92
N ASN A 92 0.40 11.97 14.97
CA ASN A 92 -0.18 12.48 16.22
C ASN A 92 -1.28 11.60 16.83
N ILE A 93 -1.60 10.45 16.23
CA ILE A 93 -2.64 9.53 16.73
C ILE A 93 -1.93 8.27 17.24
N PRO A 94 -2.17 7.85 18.49
CA PRO A 94 -1.60 6.61 19.00
C PRO A 94 -2.10 5.40 18.18
N ILE A 95 -1.22 4.42 17.99
CA ILE A 95 -1.57 3.16 17.30
C ILE A 95 -2.75 2.50 18.02
N GLY A 96 -3.74 2.03 17.26
CA GLY A 96 -4.93 1.36 17.80
C GLY A 96 -6.11 2.28 18.12
N GLU A 97 -5.92 3.60 18.12
CA GLU A 97 -7.03 4.53 18.33
C GLU A 97 -7.59 5.08 17.02
N LYS A 98 -8.92 5.01 16.88
CA LYS A 98 -9.62 5.71 15.79
C LYS A 98 -9.82 7.17 16.18
N ARG A 99 -9.32 8.09 15.36
CA ARG A 99 -9.54 9.52 15.52
C ARG A 99 -11.05 9.86 15.55
N ARG A 100 -11.46 10.72 16.49
CA ARG A 100 -12.82 11.31 16.50
C ARG A 100 -13.11 12.06 15.19
N ARG A 101 -14.35 11.97 14.71
CA ARG A 101 -14.81 12.63 13.47
C ARG A 101 -14.62 14.16 13.58
N GLY A 102 -14.17 14.81 12.49
CA GLY A 102 -13.95 16.27 12.43
C GLY A 102 -12.52 16.66 12.03
N ARG A 103 -12.19 17.95 12.04
CA ARG A 103 -10.83 18.48 11.78
C ARG A 103 -9.91 18.24 12.99
N PRO A 104 -8.64 17.83 12.80
CA PRO A 104 -7.70 17.69 13.91
C PRO A 104 -7.45 18.99 14.65
N THR A 105 -7.58 18.95 15.97
CA THR A 105 -7.03 19.97 16.85
C THR A 105 -5.51 19.96 16.69
N LYS A 106 -4.92 21.13 16.45
CA LYS A 106 -3.46 21.28 16.38
C LYS A 106 -2.85 20.85 17.72
N SER A 107 -1.65 20.27 17.68
CA SER A 107 -0.92 19.90 18.91
C SER A 107 -0.76 21.13 19.81
N LYS A 108 -1.05 21.00 21.11
CA LYS A 108 -0.76 22.06 22.08
C LYS A 108 0.76 22.20 22.18
N LYS A 109 1.27 23.44 22.21
CA LYS A 109 2.70 23.67 22.50
C LYS A 109 3.04 23.03 23.84
N ALA A 110 4.17 22.34 23.93
CA ALA A 110 4.65 21.78 25.19
C ALA A 110 4.79 22.90 26.23
N LEU A 111 4.36 22.65 27.46
CA LEU A 111 4.57 23.56 28.58
C LEU A 111 6.08 23.62 28.85
N LEU A 112 6.71 24.76 28.63
CA LEU A 112 8.05 25.03 29.15
C LEU A 112 7.87 25.35 30.63
N VAL A 113 8.28 24.43 31.50
CA VAL A 113 8.45 24.74 32.93
C VAL A 113 9.75 25.55 33.01
N GLN A 114 9.65 26.82 33.40
CA GLN A 114 10.80 27.66 33.77
C GLN A 114 11.17 27.40 35.22
#